data_AF-A0A661WL29-F1
#
_entry.id   AF-A0A661WL29-F1
#
_cell.length_a   1.000
_cell.length_b   1.000
_cell.length_c   1.000
_cell.angle_alpha   90.00
_cell.angle_beta   90.00
_cell.angle_gamma   90.00
#
_symmetry.space_group_name_H-M   'P 1'
#
loop_
_entity.id
_entity.type
_entity.pdbx_description
1 polymer ?
#
loop_
_entity_poly.entity_id
_entity_poly.type
_entity_poly.pdbx_seq_one_letter_code
_entity_poly.pdbx_strand_id
1 'polypeptide(L)'
;MPDVTDLYDFQERMVFIHLPDNSSLDGKSLQESHFGSALELNVVTILREQQTILAPGPDFLLRSGDRLLVEGQLDRLFEIYNPDHHFLDQESLPIEKIHSAEVKLAEATLPPGSTLIGLTLPQVAFRHVYNLIVLAIRKEGITYYTDLENLPLRESDVLLVKGRQSDLDILQADKDLVLSIPDSFQDYELEDHLMMVRVPQGSSLAGNTLVSSRLGDAFGLSVQGIFREGNAELMPSPEEVLQVGDILVVKGNMEDLHTIQGFQNLLIEADTQPNLAELETAETGLIEAVLSPRSALAGMAIRELDFRSRYGLTILAIWREGRAYRSHLRDMKLRLGDALLLFGPRRRLRQFGAEPEFLVLSEEAQPAPRSKKAPLAIAIMALVLLPVIFNWLPISISAVAGVTLMVLTGTLRMDEAYQLIEWQAVFLIAGMLPLGIALEQTGAAQLISNNILSLVGNTGPIIITSALFLLSSLGSQIMPNPAVAVLVAPIALSAAANLGISPYPLMMAVAVSSSATFLSPIGHPANLLVMGPGGYQFSDYFKAGLPLMIIVWLVLIFVMPLFWPF
;
A
#
# COMPACT_ATOMS: atom_id res chain seq x y z
N MET A 1 21.44 -12.42 -8.36
CA MET A 1 20.83 -11.44 -7.44
C MET A 1 20.42 -12.20 -6.19
N PRO A 2 20.48 -11.61 -4.99
CA PRO A 2 19.81 -12.21 -3.84
C PRO A 2 18.35 -12.47 -4.18
N ASP A 3 17.76 -13.51 -3.59
CA ASP A 3 16.35 -13.84 -3.79
C ASP A 3 15.51 -12.63 -3.36
N VAL A 4 14.59 -12.18 -4.22
CA VAL A 4 13.70 -11.03 -3.94
C VAL A 4 12.93 -11.27 -2.63
N THR A 5 12.68 -12.54 -2.32
CA THR A 5 12.01 -13.00 -1.10
C THR A 5 12.79 -12.65 0.17
N ASP A 6 14.13 -12.72 0.15
CA ASP A 6 15.00 -12.41 1.30
C ASP A 6 15.11 -10.90 1.55
N LEU A 7 15.12 -10.11 0.48
CA LEU A 7 15.24 -8.66 0.56
C LEU A 7 14.02 -8.04 1.24
N TYR A 8 12.82 -8.55 0.94
CA TYR A 8 11.58 -7.94 1.38
C TYR A 8 11.02 -8.52 2.68
N ASP A 9 11.71 -9.45 3.35
CA ASP A 9 11.50 -9.89 4.74
C ASP A 9 10.03 -10.23 5.11
N PHE A 10 9.32 -10.95 4.23
CA PHE A 10 7.86 -11.20 4.29
C PHE A 10 7.34 -11.94 5.55
N GLN A 11 8.22 -12.26 6.50
CA GLN A 11 8.02 -13.12 7.66
C GLN A 11 7.02 -12.59 8.70
N GLU A 12 6.73 -11.28 8.74
CA GLU A 12 6.00 -10.71 9.87
C GLU A 12 4.47 -10.59 9.71
N ARG A 13 3.88 -10.63 8.50
CA ARG A 13 2.44 -10.26 8.30
C ARG A 13 1.69 -10.89 7.11
N MET A 14 2.31 -11.81 6.38
CA MET A 14 1.59 -12.61 5.36
C MET A 14 1.72 -14.09 5.69
N VAL A 15 0.63 -14.83 5.50
CA VAL A 15 0.59 -16.28 5.76
C VAL A 15 -0.27 -16.97 4.71
N PHE A 16 0.05 -18.23 4.43
CA PHE A 16 -0.85 -19.10 3.68
C PHE A 16 -1.86 -19.75 4.63
N ILE A 17 -3.13 -19.61 4.28
CA ILE A 17 -4.24 -20.29 4.93
C ILE A 17 -4.75 -21.35 3.95
N HIS A 18 -4.75 -22.61 4.36
CA HIS A 18 -5.32 -23.69 3.58
C HIS A 18 -6.73 -24.04 4.06
N LEU A 19 -7.67 -24.07 3.12
CA LEU A 19 -9.03 -24.55 3.36
C LEU A 19 -9.04 -26.08 3.22
N PRO A 20 -9.34 -26.84 4.29
CA PRO A 20 -9.39 -28.30 4.21
C PRO A 20 -10.54 -28.79 3.31
N ASP A 21 -10.48 -30.06 2.89
CA ASP A 21 -11.44 -30.67 1.97
C ASP A 21 -12.91 -30.62 2.44
N ASN A 22 -13.14 -30.54 3.75
CA ASN A 22 -14.48 -30.44 4.38
C ASN A 22 -14.72 -29.08 5.04
N SER A 23 -14.15 -28.00 4.49
CA SER A 23 -14.33 -26.66 5.05
C SER A 23 -15.79 -26.20 4.97
N SER A 24 -16.34 -25.66 6.06
CA SER A 24 -17.65 -25.00 6.05
C SER A 24 -17.66 -23.63 5.35
N LEU A 25 -16.48 -23.19 4.86
CA LEU A 25 -16.34 -22.04 3.97
C LEU A 25 -16.47 -22.42 2.48
N ASP A 26 -16.60 -23.71 2.14
CA ASP A 26 -16.81 -24.16 0.77
C ASP A 26 -18.10 -23.58 0.19
N GLY A 27 -18.00 -22.98 -1.01
CA GLY A 27 -19.13 -22.35 -1.69
C GLY A 27 -19.54 -20.98 -1.15
N LYS A 28 -18.91 -20.46 -0.10
CA LYS A 28 -19.15 -19.08 0.39
C LYS A 28 -18.33 -18.06 -0.39
N SER A 29 -18.88 -16.86 -0.58
CA SER A 29 -18.12 -15.73 -1.12
C SER A 29 -17.10 -15.19 -0.12
N LEU A 30 -16.08 -14.46 -0.57
CA LEU A 30 -15.13 -13.79 0.32
C LEU A 30 -15.82 -12.81 1.29
N GLN A 31 -16.91 -12.17 0.88
CA GLN A 31 -17.68 -11.31 1.78
C GLN A 31 -18.39 -12.12 2.87
N GLU A 32 -19.09 -13.20 2.50
CA GLU A 32 -19.79 -14.10 3.43
C GLU A 32 -18.83 -14.94 4.28
N SER A 33 -17.56 -15.05 3.88
CA SER A 33 -16.54 -15.73 4.67
C SER A 33 -16.07 -14.91 5.86
N HIS A 34 -16.39 -13.62 5.95
CA HIS A 34 -15.97 -12.70 7.02
C HIS A 34 -14.44 -12.57 7.25
N PHE A 35 -13.57 -13.02 6.32
CA PHE A 35 -12.12 -12.81 6.43
C PHE A 35 -11.74 -11.32 6.61
N GLY A 36 -12.42 -10.43 5.88
CA GLY A 36 -12.16 -8.99 5.98
C GLY A 36 -12.78 -8.33 7.20
N SER A 37 -14.04 -8.64 7.51
CA SER A 37 -14.82 -7.95 8.55
C SER A 37 -14.56 -8.48 9.96
N ALA A 38 -14.38 -9.80 10.12
CA ALA A 38 -14.13 -10.42 11.43
C ALA A 38 -12.64 -10.52 11.75
N LEU A 39 -11.83 -10.99 10.79
CA LEU A 39 -10.40 -11.25 11.01
C LEU A 39 -9.49 -10.08 10.62
N GLU A 40 -10.03 -9.03 9.99
CA GLU A 40 -9.24 -7.91 9.47
C GLU A 40 -8.11 -8.37 8.52
N LEU A 41 -8.38 -9.45 7.77
CA LEU A 41 -7.48 -10.04 6.79
C LEU A 41 -7.91 -9.73 5.37
N ASN A 42 -6.95 -9.36 4.54
CA ASN A 42 -7.14 -9.16 3.12
C ASN A 42 -6.59 -10.35 2.34
N VAL A 43 -7.41 -10.96 1.49
CA VAL A 43 -6.99 -12.08 0.64
C VAL A 43 -6.28 -11.53 -0.60
N VAL A 44 -4.97 -11.73 -0.66
CA VAL A 44 -4.11 -11.23 -1.74
C VAL A 44 -4.20 -12.16 -2.95
N THR A 45 -4.21 -13.48 -2.73
CA THR A 45 -4.19 -14.49 -3.79
C THR A 45 -4.82 -15.79 -3.32
N ILE A 46 -5.44 -16.51 -4.25
CA ILE A 46 -5.96 -17.87 -4.04
C ILE A 46 -5.27 -18.80 -5.03
N LEU A 47 -4.61 -19.83 -4.51
CA LEU A 47 -4.06 -20.94 -5.27
C LEU A 47 -5.08 -22.08 -5.24
N ARG A 48 -5.58 -22.44 -6.41
CA ARG A 48 -6.54 -23.54 -6.61
C ARG A 48 -5.96 -24.50 -7.62
N GLU A 49 -5.54 -25.68 -7.16
CA GLU A 49 -4.85 -26.67 -8.00
C GLU A 49 -3.63 -26.08 -8.74
N GLN A 50 -3.73 -25.85 -10.06
CA GLN A 50 -2.70 -25.22 -10.90
C GLN A 50 -3.04 -23.77 -11.30
N GLN A 51 -4.13 -23.20 -10.76
CA GLN A 51 -4.58 -21.85 -11.09
C GLN A 51 -4.28 -20.88 -9.94
N THR A 52 -3.74 -19.72 -10.29
CA THR A 52 -3.51 -18.61 -9.37
C THR A 52 -4.54 -17.53 -9.63
N ILE A 53 -5.52 -17.40 -8.73
CA ILE A 53 -6.51 -16.32 -8.75
C ILE A 53 -5.95 -15.12 -8.00
N LEU A 54 -5.82 -14.01 -8.72
CA LEU A 54 -5.20 -12.80 -8.22
C LEU A 54 -6.23 -11.84 -7.65
N ALA A 55 -6.02 -11.44 -6.39
CA ALA A 55 -6.83 -10.45 -5.68
C ALA A 55 -8.34 -10.68 -5.89
N PRO A 56 -8.93 -11.75 -5.37
CA PRO A 56 -10.33 -12.08 -5.67
C PRO A 56 -11.28 -10.94 -5.22
N GLY A 57 -12.40 -10.81 -5.93
CA GLY A 57 -13.45 -9.84 -5.55
C GLY A 57 -14.26 -10.31 -4.34
N PRO A 58 -15.06 -9.44 -3.71
CA PRO A 58 -15.89 -9.82 -2.56
C PRO A 58 -16.85 -10.98 -2.89
N ASP A 59 -17.37 -11.05 -4.12
CA ASP A 59 -18.29 -12.10 -4.58
C ASP A 59 -17.57 -13.41 -5.00
N PHE A 60 -16.24 -13.50 -4.84
CA PHE A 60 -15.49 -14.68 -5.26
C PHE A 60 -15.77 -15.86 -4.35
N LEU A 61 -16.20 -16.98 -4.93
CA LEU A 61 -16.54 -18.20 -4.20
C LEU A 61 -15.30 -19.02 -3.84
N LEU A 62 -15.12 -19.22 -2.54
CA LEU A 62 -14.11 -20.11 -1.96
C LEU A 62 -14.46 -21.56 -2.24
N ARG A 63 -13.44 -22.41 -2.33
CA ARG A 63 -13.58 -23.85 -2.43
C ARG A 63 -12.71 -24.57 -1.42
N SER A 64 -13.19 -25.71 -0.94
CA SER A 64 -12.35 -26.70 -0.27
C SER A 64 -11.09 -27.00 -1.09
N GLY A 65 -9.94 -27.05 -0.42
CA GLY A 65 -8.62 -27.22 -1.02
C GLY A 65 -7.91 -25.92 -1.44
N ASP A 66 -8.59 -24.77 -1.42
CA ASP A 66 -7.97 -23.48 -1.75
C ASP A 66 -6.83 -23.14 -0.75
N ARG A 67 -5.67 -22.67 -1.26
CA ARG A 67 -4.62 -22.03 -0.44
C ARG A 67 -4.70 -20.52 -0.64
N LEU A 68 -5.01 -19.78 0.41
CA LEU A 68 -5.17 -18.33 0.42
C LEU A 68 -3.90 -17.67 0.94
N LEU A 69 -3.26 -16.81 0.17
CA LEU A 69 -2.27 -15.87 0.70
C LEU A 69 -3.02 -14.68 1.28
N VAL A 70 -2.90 -14.47 2.59
CA VAL A 70 -3.58 -13.38 3.28
C VAL A 70 -2.60 -12.40 3.91
N GLU A 71 -3.03 -11.15 4.04
CA GLU A 71 -2.27 -10.04 4.62
C GLU A 71 -3.14 -9.33 5.68
N GLY A 72 -2.62 -9.09 6.89
CA GLY A 72 -3.35 -8.34 7.92
C GLY A 72 -2.82 -8.51 9.35
N GLN A 73 -3.66 -8.26 10.35
CA GLN A 73 -3.35 -8.52 11.77
C GLN A 73 -3.54 -10.02 12.07
N LEU A 74 -2.46 -10.78 11.96
CA LEU A 74 -2.49 -12.24 12.16
C LEU A 74 -2.77 -12.65 13.62
N ASP A 75 -2.55 -11.76 14.59
CA ASP A 75 -2.75 -12.05 16.02
C ASP A 75 -4.17 -12.59 16.31
N ARG A 76 -5.20 -12.00 15.69
CA ARG A 76 -6.60 -12.46 15.84
C ARG A 76 -6.88 -13.80 15.18
N LEU A 77 -6.24 -14.05 14.03
CA LEU A 77 -6.34 -15.34 13.36
C LEU A 77 -5.80 -16.43 14.29
N PHE A 78 -4.68 -16.19 14.97
CA PHE A 78 -4.10 -17.11 15.95
C PHE A 78 -4.90 -17.22 17.26
N GLU A 79 -5.67 -16.20 17.65
CA GLU A 79 -6.58 -16.29 18.81
C GLU A 79 -7.81 -17.19 18.54
N ILE A 80 -8.26 -17.23 17.29
CA ILE A 80 -9.40 -18.06 16.84
C ILE A 80 -8.92 -19.46 16.43
N TYR A 81 -7.70 -19.55 15.88
CA TYR A 81 -7.06 -20.79 15.50
C TYR A 81 -6.30 -21.41 16.69
N ASN A 82 -6.89 -22.46 17.27
CA ASN A 82 -6.17 -23.33 18.18
C ASN A 82 -6.55 -24.78 17.88
N PRO A 83 -5.64 -25.58 17.28
CA PRO A 83 -5.95 -26.94 16.82
C PRO A 83 -6.33 -27.91 17.96
N ASP A 84 -6.04 -27.55 19.21
CA ASP A 84 -6.39 -28.34 20.41
C ASP A 84 -7.68 -27.88 21.10
N HIS A 85 -8.34 -26.83 20.60
CA HIS A 85 -9.42 -26.14 21.33
C HIS A 85 -10.59 -25.75 20.43
N HIS A 86 -11.78 -26.21 20.80
CA HIS A 86 -13.02 -25.83 20.14
C HIS A 86 -13.41 -24.40 20.56
N PHE A 87 -14.00 -23.61 19.66
CA PHE A 87 -14.50 -22.27 20.02
C PHE A 87 -15.90 -22.36 20.64
N LEU A 88 -16.73 -23.31 20.15
CA LEU A 88 -18.17 -23.42 20.42
C LEU A 88 -18.68 -24.87 20.15
N ASP A 89 -19.26 -25.54 21.16
CA ASP A 89 -19.92 -26.86 21.01
C ASP A 89 -21.45 -26.74 21.08
N GLN A 90 -22.16 -27.35 20.14
CA GLN A 90 -23.63 -27.30 20.07
C GLN A 90 -24.28 -28.31 21.03
N GLU A 91 -25.21 -27.86 21.88
CA GLU A 91 -26.01 -28.74 22.75
C GLU A 91 -27.51 -28.70 22.41
N SER A 92 -28.24 -29.78 22.70
CA SER A 92 -29.69 -29.86 22.51
C SER A 92 -30.46 -29.14 23.64
N LEU A 93 -31.48 -28.36 23.25
CA LEU A 93 -32.28 -27.51 24.14
C LEU A 93 -33.13 -28.29 25.16
N PRO A 94 -33.02 -28.00 26.48
CA PRO A 94 -34.10 -28.22 27.42
C PRO A 94 -34.91 -26.93 27.60
N ILE A 95 -36.04 -26.84 26.91
CA ILE A 95 -36.97 -25.67 26.85
C ILE A 95 -37.44 -25.21 28.24
N GLU A 96 -37.48 -26.11 29.24
CA GLU A 96 -37.97 -25.83 30.58
C GLU A 96 -37.15 -24.77 31.36
N LYS A 97 -35.97 -24.36 30.87
CA LYS A 97 -35.07 -23.42 31.57
C LYS A 97 -35.06 -21.97 31.06
N ILE A 98 -35.77 -21.66 29.96
CA ILE A 98 -35.79 -20.28 29.40
C ILE A 98 -36.87 -19.40 30.08
N HIS A 99 -37.85 -20.03 30.75
CA HIS A 99 -38.84 -19.33 31.57
C HIS A 99 -38.39 -19.30 33.03
N SER A 100 -38.05 -18.10 33.54
CA SER A 100 -37.91 -17.87 34.98
C SER A 100 -39.00 -16.93 35.47
N ALA A 101 -39.24 -16.90 36.78
CA ALA A 101 -40.22 -15.99 37.38
C ALA A 101 -39.87 -14.49 37.19
N GLU A 102 -38.65 -14.16 36.76
CA GLU A 102 -38.13 -12.78 36.72
C GLU A 102 -38.09 -12.14 35.32
N VAL A 103 -38.12 -12.93 34.23
CA VAL A 103 -38.01 -12.43 32.85
C VAL A 103 -39.25 -12.84 32.04
N LYS A 104 -39.91 -11.86 31.41
CA LYS A 104 -41.13 -12.06 30.64
C LYS A 104 -40.97 -11.64 29.17
N LEU A 105 -41.83 -12.22 28.34
CA LEU A 105 -42.03 -11.85 26.95
C LEU A 105 -43.27 -10.97 26.82
N ALA A 106 -43.20 -9.98 25.94
CA ALA A 106 -44.33 -9.14 25.58
C ALA A 106 -44.24 -8.73 24.11
N GLU A 107 -45.38 -8.39 23.52
CA GLU A 107 -45.46 -7.74 22.22
C GLU A 107 -45.61 -6.23 22.41
N ALA A 108 -44.76 -5.46 21.75
CA ALA A 108 -44.82 -4.01 21.72
C ALA A 108 -45.15 -3.54 20.30
N THR A 109 -46.38 -3.07 20.09
CA THR A 109 -46.88 -2.64 18.79
C THR A 109 -46.68 -1.14 18.60
N LEU A 110 -46.20 -0.71 17.44
CA LEU A 110 -46.06 0.71 17.12
C LEU A 110 -47.43 1.32 16.71
N PRO A 111 -48.00 2.25 17.50
CA PRO A 111 -49.24 2.92 17.15
C PRO A 111 -49.06 3.96 16.03
N PRO A 112 -50.17 4.36 15.37
CA PRO A 112 -50.16 5.44 14.38
C PRO A 112 -49.61 6.74 14.99
N GLY A 113 -48.55 7.30 14.39
CA GLY A 113 -47.92 8.54 14.86
C GLY A 113 -46.81 8.37 15.90
N SER A 114 -46.36 7.14 16.17
CA SER A 114 -45.16 6.87 16.99
C SER A 114 -43.93 7.59 16.42
N THR A 115 -43.14 8.21 17.30
CA THR A 115 -41.90 8.91 16.92
C THR A 115 -40.79 7.95 16.47
N LEU A 116 -40.96 6.64 16.73
CA LEU A 116 -40.00 5.58 16.37
C LEU A 116 -40.12 5.16 14.90
N ILE A 117 -41.17 5.58 14.19
CA ILE A 117 -41.41 5.21 12.79
C ILE A 117 -40.31 5.79 11.89
N GLY A 118 -39.73 4.94 11.05
CA GLY A 118 -38.65 5.27 10.12
C GLY A 118 -37.25 5.14 10.69
N LEU A 119 -37.11 4.89 12.01
CA LEU A 119 -35.84 4.68 12.68
C LEU A 119 -35.53 3.19 12.84
N THR A 120 -34.25 2.85 12.96
CA THR A 120 -33.80 1.47 13.26
C THR A 120 -33.49 1.28 14.76
N LEU A 121 -33.50 0.04 15.26
CA LEU A 121 -33.26 -0.25 16.69
C LEU A 121 -31.98 0.41 17.27
N PRO A 122 -30.84 0.48 16.55
CA PRO A 122 -29.66 1.20 17.02
C PRO A 122 -29.86 2.72 17.10
N GLN A 123 -30.58 3.33 16.15
CA GLN A 123 -30.81 4.77 16.12
C GLN A 123 -31.65 5.25 17.31
N VAL A 124 -32.60 4.44 17.75
CA VAL A 124 -33.40 4.69 18.96
C VAL A 124 -32.75 4.17 20.25
N ALA A 125 -31.57 3.54 20.15
CA ALA A 125 -30.87 2.91 21.27
C ALA A 125 -31.80 2.04 22.13
N PHE A 126 -32.67 1.24 21.49
CA PHE A 126 -33.82 0.60 22.13
C PHE A 126 -33.46 -0.17 23.40
N ARG A 127 -32.37 -0.95 23.35
CA ARG A 127 -31.86 -1.71 24.51
C ARG A 127 -31.40 -0.81 25.66
N HIS A 128 -30.83 0.35 25.39
CA HIS A 128 -30.37 1.27 26.42
C HIS A 128 -31.52 2.08 27.04
N VAL A 129 -32.49 2.50 26.21
CA VAL A 129 -33.63 3.32 26.65
C VAL A 129 -34.62 2.48 27.45
N TYR A 130 -34.97 1.30 26.96
CA TYR A 130 -36.01 0.47 27.56
C TYR A 130 -35.46 -0.68 28.42
N ASN A 131 -34.16 -0.96 28.35
CA ASN A 131 -33.55 -2.15 28.98
C ASN A 131 -34.20 -3.47 28.52
N LEU A 132 -34.73 -3.50 27.30
CA LEU A 132 -35.39 -4.65 26.69
C LEU A 132 -34.57 -5.18 25.51
N ILE A 133 -34.65 -6.49 25.28
CA ILE A 133 -34.05 -7.16 24.11
C ILE A 133 -35.16 -7.47 23.12
N VAL A 134 -35.02 -7.02 21.87
CA VAL A 134 -35.95 -7.36 20.78
C VAL A 134 -35.59 -8.73 20.21
N LEU A 135 -36.50 -9.69 20.34
CA LEU A 135 -36.35 -11.07 19.86
C LEU A 135 -36.86 -11.25 18.43
N ALA A 136 -37.87 -10.52 18.00
CA ALA A 136 -38.38 -10.59 16.64
C ALA A 136 -39.13 -9.30 16.27
N ILE A 137 -39.24 -9.01 14.98
CA ILE A 137 -40.08 -7.92 14.47
C ILE A 137 -41.06 -8.53 13.48
N ARG A 138 -42.36 -8.44 13.74
CA ARG A 138 -43.40 -8.87 12.81
C ARG A 138 -43.89 -7.67 12.02
N LYS A 139 -43.73 -7.72 10.69
CA LYS A 139 -44.12 -6.66 9.75
C LYS A 139 -45.04 -7.26 8.70
N GLU A 140 -46.23 -6.70 8.53
CA GLU A 140 -47.20 -7.13 7.50
C GLU A 140 -47.49 -8.65 7.51
N GLY A 141 -47.41 -9.29 8.68
CA GLY A 141 -47.63 -10.74 8.87
C GLY A 141 -46.38 -11.62 8.67
N ILE A 142 -45.23 -11.06 8.32
CA ILE A 142 -43.95 -11.77 8.22
C ILE A 142 -43.14 -11.47 9.48
N THR A 143 -42.66 -12.51 10.15
CA THR A 143 -41.79 -12.36 11.32
C THR A 143 -40.32 -12.41 10.90
N TYR A 144 -39.58 -11.36 11.25
CA TYR A 144 -38.15 -11.26 11.05
C TYR A 144 -37.44 -11.59 12.36
N TYR A 145 -36.40 -12.43 12.28
CA TYR A 145 -35.59 -12.84 13.42
C TYR A 145 -34.14 -12.38 13.34
N THR A 146 -33.59 -12.20 12.13
CA THR A 146 -32.22 -11.75 11.87
C THR A 146 -32.20 -10.32 11.33
N ASP A 147 -31.03 -9.67 11.39
CA ASP A 147 -30.80 -8.32 10.85
C ASP A 147 -31.77 -7.23 11.37
N LEU A 148 -32.27 -7.43 12.60
CA LEU A 148 -33.30 -6.55 13.19
C LEU A 148 -32.79 -5.11 13.37
N GLU A 149 -31.48 -4.93 13.53
CA GLU A 149 -30.82 -3.65 13.68
C GLU A 149 -30.82 -2.77 12.42
N ASN A 150 -30.99 -3.37 11.24
CA ASN A 150 -31.04 -2.63 9.97
C ASN A 150 -32.46 -2.42 9.46
N LEU A 151 -33.47 -3.01 10.12
CA LEU A 151 -34.88 -2.86 9.74
C LEU A 151 -35.46 -1.53 10.25
N PRO A 152 -35.90 -0.61 9.37
CA PRO A 152 -36.58 0.61 9.79
C PRO A 152 -38.00 0.28 10.27
N LEU A 153 -38.38 0.75 11.44
CA LEU A 153 -39.67 0.51 12.06
C LEU A 153 -40.81 1.20 11.28
N ARG A 154 -41.96 0.54 11.18
CA ARG A 154 -43.16 1.02 10.49
C ARG A 154 -44.35 1.03 11.45
N GLU A 155 -45.38 1.78 11.06
CA GLU A 155 -46.67 1.74 11.74
C GLU A 155 -47.23 0.31 11.75
N SER A 156 -47.80 -0.10 12.88
CA SER A 156 -48.34 -1.46 13.12
C SER A 156 -47.30 -2.59 13.16
N ASP A 157 -46.00 -2.31 13.13
CA ASP A 157 -44.99 -3.33 13.43
C ASP A 157 -45.16 -3.82 14.87
N VAL A 158 -44.98 -5.12 15.08
CA VAL A 158 -45.02 -5.76 16.40
C VAL A 158 -43.62 -6.22 16.78
N LEU A 159 -43.07 -5.63 17.83
CA LEU A 159 -41.78 -6.01 18.41
C LEU A 159 -42.02 -7.06 19.49
N LEU A 160 -41.49 -8.26 19.31
CA LEU A 160 -41.43 -9.23 20.39
C LEU A 160 -40.24 -8.88 21.28
N VAL A 161 -40.51 -8.51 22.53
CA VAL A 161 -39.50 -8.04 23.49
C VAL A 161 -39.37 -8.96 24.69
N LYS A 162 -38.14 -9.08 25.19
CA LYS A 162 -37.75 -9.81 26.40
C LYS A 162 -37.18 -8.85 27.42
N GLY A 163 -37.65 -8.91 28.67
CA GLY A 163 -37.22 -8.01 29.73
C GLY A 163 -37.66 -8.44 31.13
N ARG A 164 -37.15 -7.73 32.15
CA ARG A 164 -37.68 -7.84 33.52
C ARG A 164 -39.06 -7.20 33.60
N GLN A 165 -39.88 -7.63 34.55
CA GLN A 165 -41.22 -7.05 34.75
C GLN A 165 -41.17 -5.53 34.94
N SER A 166 -40.21 -5.03 35.71
CA SER A 166 -40.02 -3.59 35.95
C SER A 166 -39.80 -2.78 34.67
N ASP A 167 -39.15 -3.39 33.67
CA ASP A 167 -38.75 -2.73 32.43
C ASP A 167 -39.91 -2.74 31.43
N LEU A 168 -40.72 -3.81 31.46
CA LEU A 168 -41.99 -3.87 30.72
C LEU A 168 -43.02 -2.86 31.26
N ASP A 169 -43.04 -2.63 32.58
CA ASP A 169 -43.91 -1.61 33.18
C ASP A 169 -43.54 -0.18 32.72
N ILE A 170 -42.24 0.09 32.51
CA ILE A 170 -41.75 1.36 31.93
C ILE A 170 -42.22 1.48 30.48
N LEU A 171 -42.09 0.41 29.69
CA LEU A 171 -42.53 0.39 28.30
C LEU A 171 -44.05 0.61 28.17
N GLN A 172 -44.84 0.09 29.12
CA GLN A 172 -46.29 0.29 29.16
C GLN A 172 -46.70 1.75 29.41
N ALA A 173 -45.83 2.55 30.03
CA ALA A 173 -46.06 3.98 30.25
C ALA A 173 -45.66 4.85 29.05
N ASP A 174 -44.99 4.28 28.03
CA ASP A 174 -44.58 4.99 26.83
C ASP A 174 -45.77 5.21 25.87
N LYS A 175 -45.78 6.34 25.17
CA LYS A 175 -46.81 6.68 24.17
C LYS A 175 -46.46 6.16 22.78
N ASP A 176 -45.18 5.84 22.54
CA ASP A 176 -44.68 5.43 21.25
C ASP A 176 -44.80 3.92 21.00
N LEU A 177 -45.23 3.14 22.01
CA LEU A 177 -45.42 1.68 21.95
C LEU A 177 -46.64 1.26 22.77
N VAL A 178 -47.41 0.30 22.23
CA VAL A 178 -48.55 -0.31 22.93
C VAL A 178 -48.20 -1.74 23.30
N LEU A 179 -48.15 -2.01 24.60
CA LEU A 179 -47.74 -3.30 25.13
C LEU A 179 -48.92 -4.26 25.26
N SER A 180 -48.75 -5.48 24.76
CA SER A 180 -49.69 -6.58 24.93
C SER A 180 -48.94 -7.86 25.34
N ILE A 181 -49.58 -8.70 26.14
CA ILE A 181 -49.00 -9.98 26.60
C ILE A 181 -49.92 -11.09 26.07
N PRO A 182 -49.58 -11.72 24.93
CA PRO A 182 -50.32 -12.85 24.38
C PRO A 182 -50.39 -14.05 25.34
N ASP A 183 -51.44 -14.86 25.20
CA ASP A 183 -51.61 -16.11 25.94
C ASP A 183 -50.63 -17.22 25.47
N SER A 184 -50.08 -17.11 24.26
CA SER A 184 -49.08 -18.01 23.68
C SER A 184 -48.17 -17.27 22.71
N PHE A 185 -46.89 -17.70 22.65
CA PHE A 185 -45.88 -17.17 21.72
C PHE A 185 -45.43 -18.21 20.67
N GLN A 186 -46.18 -19.32 20.50
CA GLN A 186 -45.82 -20.40 19.56
C GLN A 186 -45.72 -19.91 18.10
N ASP A 187 -46.49 -18.88 17.73
CA ASP A 187 -46.48 -18.28 16.38
C ASP A 187 -45.16 -17.58 16.01
N TYR A 188 -44.22 -17.48 16.95
CA TYR A 188 -42.88 -16.91 16.73
C TYR A 188 -41.77 -17.95 16.55
N GLU A 189 -42.06 -19.26 16.62
CA GLU A 189 -41.10 -20.34 16.30
C GLU A 189 -39.68 -20.11 16.87
N LEU A 190 -39.57 -19.51 18.07
CA LEU A 190 -38.30 -19.04 18.62
C LEU A 190 -37.28 -20.18 18.81
N GLU A 191 -37.78 -21.41 18.96
CA GLU A 191 -37.02 -22.64 19.12
C GLU A 191 -36.14 -22.95 17.89
N ASP A 192 -36.56 -22.52 16.70
CA ASP A 192 -35.82 -22.73 15.45
C ASP A 192 -34.73 -21.68 15.21
N HIS A 193 -34.66 -20.65 16.07
CA HIS A 193 -33.78 -19.48 15.92
C HIS A 193 -32.90 -19.18 17.14
N LEU A 194 -32.99 -20.02 18.19
CA LEU A 194 -32.14 -19.96 19.37
C LEU A 194 -31.25 -21.20 19.43
N MET A 195 -29.95 -20.99 19.60
CA MET A 195 -28.94 -22.04 19.66
C MET A 195 -28.29 -22.05 21.04
N MET A 196 -27.99 -23.23 21.56
CA MET A 196 -27.15 -23.35 22.75
C MET A 196 -25.73 -23.70 22.35
N VAL A 197 -24.80 -22.92 22.87
CA VAL A 197 -23.40 -23.04 22.53
C VAL A 197 -22.56 -23.02 23.78
N ARG A 198 -21.84 -24.11 24.03
CA ARG A 198 -20.97 -24.26 25.19
C ARG A 198 -19.62 -23.60 24.91
N VAL A 199 -19.08 -22.90 25.91
CA VAL A 199 -17.70 -22.41 25.95
C VAL A 199 -16.81 -23.56 26.46
N PRO A 200 -16.05 -24.25 25.60
CA PRO A 200 -15.25 -25.39 26.02
C PRO A 200 -13.99 -24.97 26.76
N GLN A 201 -13.28 -25.95 27.31
CA GLN A 201 -12.03 -25.72 28.03
C GLN A 201 -10.97 -25.18 27.07
N GLY A 202 -10.42 -24.00 27.40
CA GLY A 202 -9.37 -23.25 26.68
C GLY A 202 -9.83 -22.47 25.43
N SER A 203 -11.13 -22.21 25.30
CA SER A 203 -11.67 -21.23 24.35
C SER A 203 -11.15 -19.82 24.66
N SER A 204 -10.77 -19.06 23.62
CA SER A 204 -10.37 -17.64 23.72
C SER A 204 -11.52 -16.71 24.11
N LEU A 205 -12.77 -17.21 24.13
CA LEU A 205 -13.91 -16.49 24.69
C LEU A 205 -13.84 -16.41 26.22
N ALA A 206 -13.21 -17.39 26.89
CA ALA A 206 -13.14 -17.43 28.35
C ALA A 206 -12.21 -16.34 28.91
N GLY A 207 -12.68 -15.59 29.91
CA GLY A 207 -11.97 -14.46 30.50
C GLY A 207 -12.21 -13.11 29.80
N ASN A 208 -12.90 -13.11 28.65
CA ASN A 208 -13.30 -11.91 27.93
C ASN A 208 -14.76 -11.53 28.24
N THR A 209 -15.08 -10.23 28.17
CA THR A 209 -16.46 -9.74 28.28
C THR A 209 -17.25 -10.00 27.00
N LEU A 210 -18.58 -10.05 27.08
CA LEU A 210 -19.47 -10.19 25.92
C LEU A 210 -19.23 -9.13 24.82
N VAL A 211 -18.82 -7.91 25.18
CA VAL A 211 -18.46 -6.87 24.20
C VAL A 211 -17.09 -7.18 23.57
N SER A 212 -16.09 -7.50 24.39
CA SER A 212 -14.73 -7.77 23.88
C SER A 212 -14.64 -9.05 23.04
N SER A 213 -15.56 -10.00 23.23
CA SER A 213 -15.63 -11.21 22.41
C SER A 213 -16.13 -10.96 20.98
N ARG A 214 -16.72 -9.78 20.71
CA ARG A 214 -17.24 -9.35 19.40
C ARG A 214 -18.19 -10.35 18.72
N LEU A 215 -18.84 -11.24 19.48
CA LEU A 215 -19.81 -12.22 18.95
C LEU A 215 -20.92 -11.52 18.14
N GLY A 216 -21.38 -10.36 18.61
CA GLY A 216 -22.34 -9.52 17.88
C GLY A 216 -21.73 -8.89 16.63
N ASP A 217 -20.77 -7.98 16.80
CA ASP A 217 -20.25 -7.15 15.70
C ASP A 217 -19.55 -7.94 14.58
N ALA A 218 -18.81 -9.00 14.93
CA ALA A 218 -17.99 -9.75 13.97
C ALA A 218 -18.75 -10.91 13.31
N PHE A 219 -19.70 -11.52 14.03
CA PHE A 219 -20.36 -12.75 13.61
C PHE A 219 -21.89 -12.70 13.61
N GLY A 220 -22.50 -11.56 13.91
CA GLY A 220 -23.96 -11.40 13.93
C GLY A 220 -24.67 -12.20 15.03
N LEU A 221 -23.94 -12.66 16.05
CA LEU A 221 -24.45 -13.53 17.10
C LEU A 221 -24.83 -12.73 18.36
N SER A 222 -26.10 -12.76 18.72
CA SER A 222 -26.64 -12.05 19.89
C SER A 222 -26.87 -13.01 21.06
N VAL A 223 -26.11 -12.85 22.14
CA VAL A 223 -26.24 -13.68 23.36
C VAL A 223 -27.50 -13.28 24.13
N GLN A 224 -28.45 -14.21 24.22
CA GLN A 224 -29.74 -14.09 24.88
C GLN A 224 -29.74 -14.60 26.32
N GLY A 225 -28.71 -15.33 26.73
CA GLY A 225 -28.58 -15.86 28.09
C GLY A 225 -27.32 -16.67 28.30
N ILE A 226 -26.93 -16.84 29.55
CA ILE A 226 -25.79 -17.65 29.99
C ILE A 226 -26.29 -18.61 31.07
N PHE A 227 -26.02 -19.90 30.91
CA PHE A 227 -26.21 -20.89 31.96
C PHE A 227 -24.86 -21.28 32.56
N ARG A 228 -24.71 -21.07 33.87
CA ARG A 228 -23.49 -21.33 34.64
C ARG A 228 -23.83 -22.10 35.92
N GLU A 229 -23.26 -23.29 36.07
CA GLU A 229 -23.40 -24.14 37.28
C GLU A 229 -24.85 -24.32 37.80
N GLY A 230 -25.84 -24.32 36.91
CA GLY A 230 -27.26 -24.46 37.26
C GLY A 230 -28.02 -23.15 37.48
N ASN A 231 -27.34 -22.00 37.46
CA ASN A 231 -27.96 -20.67 37.44
C ASN A 231 -28.13 -20.18 35.99
N ALA A 232 -29.27 -19.57 35.72
CA ALA A 232 -29.64 -19.06 34.41
C ALA A 232 -29.64 -17.53 34.43
N GLU A 233 -28.66 -16.90 33.80
CA GLU A 233 -28.66 -15.47 33.55
C GLU A 233 -29.28 -15.19 32.19
N LEU A 234 -30.55 -14.82 32.19
CA LEU A 234 -31.36 -14.69 30.96
C LEU A 234 -31.22 -13.32 30.28
N MET A 235 -30.45 -12.40 30.84
CA MET A 235 -30.14 -11.08 30.29
C MET A 235 -28.75 -10.62 30.77
N PRO A 236 -27.66 -11.24 30.27
CA PRO A 236 -26.32 -10.90 30.71
C PRO A 236 -25.96 -9.46 30.36
N SER A 237 -25.24 -8.79 31.26
CA SER A 237 -24.67 -7.47 31.01
C SER A 237 -23.63 -7.55 29.89
N PRO A 238 -23.49 -6.51 29.04
CA PRO A 238 -22.43 -6.47 28.02
C PRO A 238 -21.00 -6.63 28.60
N GLU A 239 -20.82 -6.28 29.87
CA GLU A 239 -19.58 -6.39 30.62
C GLU A 239 -19.41 -7.75 31.31
N GLU A 240 -20.38 -8.66 31.22
CA GLU A 240 -20.31 -10.00 31.82
C GLU A 240 -19.16 -10.79 31.19
N VAL A 241 -18.32 -11.38 32.05
CA VAL A 241 -17.14 -12.15 31.66
C VAL A 241 -17.52 -13.60 31.45
N LEU A 242 -17.23 -14.13 30.27
CA LEU A 242 -17.49 -15.52 29.90
C LEU A 242 -16.50 -16.45 30.63
N GLN A 243 -17.00 -17.60 31.08
CA GLN A 243 -16.22 -18.61 31.79
C GLN A 243 -16.23 -19.93 31.03
N VAL A 244 -15.19 -20.73 31.26
CA VAL A 244 -15.14 -22.11 30.75
C VAL A 244 -16.32 -22.90 31.32
N GLY A 245 -17.05 -23.59 30.44
CA GLY A 245 -18.22 -24.39 30.79
C GLY A 245 -19.55 -23.64 30.71
N ASP A 246 -19.54 -22.31 30.48
CA ASP A 246 -20.75 -21.53 30.25
C ASP A 246 -21.50 -22.07 29.02
N ILE A 247 -22.83 -22.18 29.13
CA ILE A 247 -23.70 -22.49 27.98
C ILE A 247 -24.41 -21.20 27.59
N LEU A 248 -24.03 -20.66 26.44
CA LEU A 248 -24.59 -19.44 25.87
C LEU A 248 -25.83 -19.79 25.05
N VAL A 249 -26.94 -19.12 25.34
CA VAL A 249 -28.08 -19.09 24.43
C VAL A 249 -27.83 -17.97 23.45
N VAL A 250 -27.63 -18.31 22.19
CA VAL A 250 -27.25 -17.36 21.14
C VAL A 250 -28.34 -17.34 20.09
N LYS A 251 -28.66 -16.14 19.64
CA LYS A 251 -29.57 -15.88 18.53
C LYS A 251 -28.76 -15.39 17.33
N GLY A 252 -28.92 -16.02 16.17
CA GLY A 252 -28.21 -15.68 14.95
C GLY A 252 -28.56 -16.64 13.81
N ASN A 253 -27.98 -16.45 12.62
CA ASN A 253 -28.15 -17.40 11.53
C ASN A 253 -27.30 -18.65 11.80
N MET A 254 -27.86 -19.84 11.56
CA MET A 254 -27.11 -21.11 11.61
C MET A 254 -25.90 -21.09 10.68
N GLU A 255 -26.00 -20.38 9.53
CA GLU A 255 -24.90 -20.24 8.57
C GLU A 255 -23.70 -19.47 9.15
N ASP A 256 -23.92 -18.53 10.08
CA ASP A 256 -22.86 -17.73 10.72
C ASP A 256 -22.08 -18.58 11.73
N LEU A 257 -22.78 -19.44 12.47
CA LEU A 257 -22.16 -20.39 13.40
C LEU A 257 -21.27 -21.40 12.64
N HIS A 258 -21.73 -21.85 11.46
CA HIS A 258 -20.91 -22.66 10.57
C HIS A 258 -19.68 -21.90 10.02
N THR A 259 -19.76 -20.57 9.80
CA THR A 259 -18.57 -19.76 9.44
C THR A 259 -17.54 -19.76 10.56
N ILE A 260 -17.97 -19.58 11.81
CA ILE A 260 -17.09 -19.62 13.00
C ILE A 260 -16.41 -20.99 13.16
N GLN A 261 -17.15 -22.08 12.94
CA GLN A 261 -16.58 -23.44 12.90
C GLN A 261 -15.58 -23.60 11.75
N GLY A 262 -15.80 -22.93 10.62
CA GLY A 262 -14.89 -22.93 9.49
C GLY A 262 -13.52 -22.36 9.82
N PHE A 263 -13.49 -21.27 10.59
CA PHE A 263 -12.25 -20.64 11.03
C PHE A 263 -11.42 -21.52 11.97
N GLN A 264 -12.05 -22.31 12.84
CA GLN A 264 -11.35 -23.24 13.74
C GLN A 264 -10.61 -24.35 12.98
N ASN A 265 -11.13 -24.75 11.82
CA ASN A 265 -10.60 -25.86 11.03
C ASN A 265 -9.61 -25.42 9.95
N LEU A 266 -9.31 -24.13 9.82
CA LEU A 266 -8.34 -23.63 8.86
C LEU A 266 -6.95 -24.17 9.18
N LEU A 267 -6.17 -24.60 8.19
CA LEU A 267 -4.77 -24.95 8.40
C LEU A 267 -3.91 -23.71 8.10
N ILE A 268 -3.30 -23.13 9.12
CA ILE A 268 -2.40 -21.99 8.98
C ILE A 268 -0.97 -22.51 8.79
N GLU A 269 -0.37 -22.18 7.65
CA GLU A 269 1.04 -22.48 7.39
C GLU A 269 1.96 -21.43 8.04
N ALA A 270 1.88 -21.30 9.37
CA ALA A 270 2.61 -20.26 10.12
C ALA A 270 4.10 -20.57 10.31
N ASP A 271 4.47 -21.85 10.36
CA ASP A 271 5.87 -22.29 10.59
C ASP A 271 6.73 -22.33 9.31
N THR A 272 6.11 -22.15 8.13
CA THR A 272 6.79 -22.12 6.84
C THR A 272 6.74 -20.72 6.27
N GLN A 273 7.92 -20.13 6.04
CA GLN A 273 8.03 -18.82 5.39
C GLN A 273 7.32 -18.87 4.03
N PRO A 274 6.39 -17.93 3.73
CA PRO A 274 5.71 -17.92 2.46
C PRO A 274 6.73 -17.69 1.35
N ASN A 275 7.04 -18.75 0.61
CA ASN A 275 7.94 -18.67 -0.52
C ASN A 275 7.21 -18.04 -1.70
N LEU A 276 7.52 -16.79 -2.00
CA LEU A 276 6.90 -16.06 -3.11
C LEU A 276 7.18 -16.69 -4.47
N ALA A 277 8.22 -17.54 -4.59
CA ALA A 277 8.44 -18.34 -5.79
C ALA A 277 7.26 -19.30 -6.08
N GLU A 278 6.46 -19.69 -5.07
CA GLU A 278 5.23 -20.48 -5.28
C GLU A 278 4.13 -19.70 -6.01
N LEU A 279 4.17 -18.37 -5.97
CA LEU A 279 3.24 -17.51 -6.69
C LEU A 279 3.62 -17.34 -8.17
N GLU A 280 4.86 -17.64 -8.52
CA GLU A 280 5.34 -17.56 -9.90
C GLU A 280 4.95 -18.81 -10.67
N THR A 281 4.16 -18.63 -11.72
CA THR A 281 3.73 -19.71 -12.60
C THR A 281 4.08 -19.39 -14.05
N ALA A 282 3.68 -20.26 -14.98
CA ALA A 282 3.76 -19.94 -16.40
C ALA A 282 2.90 -18.72 -16.79
N GLU A 283 1.87 -18.38 -16.00
CA GLU A 283 0.91 -17.30 -16.30
C GLU A 283 1.09 -16.05 -15.41
N THR A 284 1.58 -16.22 -14.19
CA THR A 284 1.80 -15.16 -13.18
C THR A 284 3.29 -14.98 -12.88
N GLY A 285 3.67 -13.78 -12.44
CA GLY A 285 5.06 -13.52 -12.06
C GLY A 285 5.19 -12.31 -11.15
N LEU A 286 6.41 -12.09 -10.68
CA LEU A 286 6.79 -10.95 -9.86
C LEU A 286 7.75 -10.04 -10.62
N ILE A 287 7.58 -8.73 -10.49
CA ILE A 287 8.55 -7.76 -10.99
C ILE A 287 8.80 -6.67 -9.95
N GLU A 288 10.00 -6.12 -9.96
CA GLU A 288 10.32 -4.90 -9.24
C GLU A 288 10.23 -3.69 -10.18
N ALA A 289 9.59 -2.62 -9.70
CA ALA A 289 9.48 -1.38 -10.44
C ALA A 289 9.74 -0.16 -9.54
N VAL A 290 10.49 0.81 -10.04
CA VAL A 290 10.77 2.08 -9.34
C VAL A 290 10.00 3.20 -10.02
N LEU A 291 9.59 4.23 -9.28
CA LEU A 291 9.08 5.44 -9.91
C LEU A 291 10.14 6.10 -10.80
N SER A 292 9.75 6.44 -12.02
CA SER A 292 10.58 7.24 -12.92
C SER A 292 10.89 8.60 -12.28
N PRO A 293 12.11 9.16 -12.42
CA PRO A 293 12.45 10.50 -11.95
C PRO A 293 11.58 11.61 -12.54
N ARG A 294 10.91 11.32 -13.67
CA ARG A 294 9.99 12.23 -14.37
C ARG A 294 8.52 11.98 -13.99
N SER A 295 8.25 11.05 -13.08
CA SER A 295 6.90 10.63 -12.74
C SER A 295 6.14 11.72 -11.99
N ALA A 296 4.89 11.94 -12.40
CA ALA A 296 3.95 12.83 -11.71
C ALA A 296 3.24 12.14 -10.52
N LEU A 297 3.48 10.85 -10.30
CA LEU A 297 2.82 10.06 -9.26
C LEU A 297 3.45 10.23 -7.87
N ALA A 298 4.62 10.88 -7.80
CA ALA A 298 5.27 11.19 -6.53
C ALA A 298 4.37 12.08 -5.65
N GLY A 299 4.11 11.64 -4.42
CA GLY A 299 3.26 12.31 -3.45
C GLY A 299 1.80 11.85 -3.42
N MET A 300 1.35 11.08 -4.42
CA MET A 300 -0.01 10.51 -4.46
C MET A 300 -0.12 9.25 -3.58
N ALA A 301 -1.26 9.06 -2.94
CA ALA A 301 -1.53 7.82 -2.19
C ALA A 301 -1.91 6.69 -3.16
N ILE A 302 -1.52 5.44 -2.85
CA ILE A 302 -1.80 4.29 -3.74
C ILE A 302 -3.30 4.13 -4.02
N ARG A 303 -4.17 4.37 -3.03
CA ARG A 303 -5.62 4.33 -3.21
C ARG A 303 -6.13 5.34 -4.24
N GLU A 304 -5.47 6.49 -4.39
CA GLU A 304 -5.86 7.53 -5.35
C GLU A 304 -5.52 7.13 -6.80
N LEU A 305 -4.59 6.19 -6.96
CA LEU A 305 -4.15 5.71 -8.26
C LEU A 305 -5.04 4.59 -8.82
N ASP A 306 -5.89 4.01 -7.98
CA ASP A 306 -6.63 2.77 -8.26
C ASP A 306 -5.74 1.76 -8.99
N PHE A 307 -4.53 1.55 -8.45
CA PHE A 307 -3.41 0.91 -9.14
C PHE A 307 -3.80 -0.43 -9.77
N ARG A 308 -4.61 -1.21 -9.04
CA ARG A 308 -5.14 -2.49 -9.51
C ARG A 308 -6.07 -2.35 -10.71
N SER A 309 -7.03 -1.43 -10.69
CA SER A 309 -7.97 -1.22 -11.80
C SER A 309 -7.25 -0.70 -13.04
N ARG A 310 -6.30 0.22 -12.83
CA ARG A 310 -5.54 0.87 -13.90
C ARG A 310 -4.55 -0.09 -14.57
N TYR A 311 -3.74 -0.80 -13.78
CA TYR A 311 -2.64 -1.61 -14.31
C TYR A 311 -2.94 -3.11 -14.30
N GLY A 312 -3.91 -3.58 -13.52
CA GLY A 312 -4.21 -5.01 -13.36
C GLY A 312 -3.14 -5.77 -12.60
N LEU A 313 -2.41 -5.06 -11.74
CA LEU A 313 -1.31 -5.58 -10.93
C LEU A 313 -1.59 -5.26 -9.45
N THR A 314 -1.06 -6.10 -8.58
CA THR A 314 -1.13 -5.93 -7.12
C THR A 314 0.23 -5.51 -6.61
N ILE A 315 0.27 -4.49 -5.75
CA ILE A 315 1.49 -4.11 -5.02
C ILE A 315 1.57 -5.00 -3.79
N LEU A 316 2.57 -5.87 -3.71
CA LEU A 316 2.79 -6.74 -2.54
C LEU A 316 3.59 -6.04 -1.45
N ALA A 317 4.54 -5.20 -1.85
CA ALA A 317 5.40 -4.49 -0.92
C ALA A 317 5.98 -3.22 -1.56
N ILE A 318 6.40 -2.30 -0.69
CA ILE A 318 7.16 -1.10 -1.07
C ILE A 318 8.45 -1.08 -0.28
N TRP A 319 9.57 -1.07 -0.98
CA TRP A 319 10.88 -0.87 -0.39
C TRP A 319 11.23 0.61 -0.36
N ARG A 320 11.58 1.12 0.83
CA ARG A 320 11.95 2.52 1.05
C ARG A 320 13.02 2.61 2.13
N GLU A 321 14.11 3.30 1.84
CA GLU A 321 15.18 3.64 2.80
C GLU A 321 15.77 2.42 3.54
N GLY A 322 15.83 1.26 2.87
CA GLY A 322 16.36 0.01 3.43
C GLY A 322 15.34 -0.79 4.25
N ARG A 323 14.04 -0.50 4.13
CA ARG A 323 12.95 -1.23 4.79
C ARG A 323 11.85 -1.62 3.82
N ALA A 324 11.31 -2.82 3.96
CA ALA A 324 10.14 -3.28 3.26
C ALA A 324 8.85 -2.95 4.03
N TYR A 325 7.95 -2.20 3.40
CA TYR A 325 6.61 -1.92 3.86
C TYR A 325 5.65 -2.89 3.19
N ARG A 326 4.78 -3.54 3.98
CA ARG A 326 3.82 -4.55 3.50
C ARG A 326 2.39 -4.23 3.86
N SER A 327 2.15 -3.62 5.04
CA SER A 327 0.82 -3.24 5.51
C SER A 327 0.45 -1.80 5.19
N HIS A 328 -0.85 -1.52 5.12
CA HIS A 328 -1.40 -0.16 4.92
C HIS A 328 -0.88 0.52 3.65
N LEU A 329 -0.49 -0.27 2.64
CA LEU A 329 0.07 0.25 1.39
C LEU A 329 -0.91 1.18 0.68
N ARG A 330 -2.21 0.90 0.77
CA ARG A 330 -3.28 1.71 0.16
C ARG A 330 -3.21 3.20 0.54
N ASP A 331 -2.89 3.51 1.80
CA ASP A 331 -2.83 4.90 2.28
C ASP A 331 -1.42 5.51 2.15
N MET A 332 -0.44 4.70 1.77
CA MET A 332 0.94 5.14 1.64
C MET A 332 1.12 6.03 0.41
N LYS A 333 1.73 7.21 0.62
CA LYS A 333 2.11 8.12 -0.47
C LYS A 333 3.41 7.66 -1.13
N LEU A 334 3.40 7.54 -2.45
CA LEU A 334 4.58 7.20 -3.24
C LEU A 334 5.64 8.30 -3.16
N ARG A 335 6.92 7.92 -3.12
CA ARG A 335 8.07 8.82 -3.13
C ARG A 335 9.04 8.40 -4.22
N LEU A 336 9.78 9.36 -4.77
CA LEU A 336 10.91 9.05 -5.63
C LEU A 336 11.94 8.21 -4.84
N GLY A 337 12.40 7.12 -5.45
CA GLY A 337 13.25 6.13 -4.80
C GLY A 337 12.51 4.96 -4.15
N ASP A 338 11.17 4.96 -4.12
CA ASP A 338 10.42 3.75 -3.77
C ASP A 338 10.61 2.66 -4.82
N ALA A 339 10.89 1.43 -4.38
CA ALA A 339 10.82 0.25 -5.23
C ALA A 339 9.59 -0.59 -4.86
N LEU A 340 8.70 -0.77 -5.82
CA LEU A 340 7.44 -1.50 -5.70
C LEU A 340 7.68 -2.95 -6.13
N LEU A 341 7.29 -3.90 -5.29
CA LEU A 341 7.17 -5.29 -5.70
C LEU A 341 5.75 -5.52 -6.24
N LEU A 342 5.67 -5.83 -7.52
CA LEU A 342 4.41 -5.98 -8.24
C LEU A 342 4.18 -7.44 -8.60
N PHE A 343 2.94 -7.88 -8.40
CA PHE A 343 2.50 -9.22 -8.71
C PHE A 343 1.30 -9.19 -9.66
N GLY A 344 1.32 -10.08 -10.65
CA GLY A 344 0.16 -10.24 -11.52
C GLY A 344 0.40 -11.13 -12.75
N PRO A 345 -0.50 -11.08 -13.75
CA PRO A 345 -0.34 -11.86 -14.97
C PRO A 345 0.86 -11.40 -15.78
N ARG A 346 1.69 -12.32 -16.28
CA ARG A 346 2.88 -12.02 -17.12
C ARG A 346 2.57 -11.15 -18.34
N ARG A 347 1.33 -11.20 -18.86
CA ARG A 347 0.88 -10.28 -19.92
C ARG A 347 0.76 -8.83 -19.45
N ARG A 348 0.19 -8.60 -18.26
CA ARG A 348 0.03 -7.28 -17.65
C ARG A 348 1.39 -6.72 -17.21
N LEU A 349 2.25 -7.55 -16.62
CA LEU A 349 3.61 -7.17 -16.22
C LEU A 349 4.43 -6.66 -17.40
N ARG A 350 4.37 -7.35 -18.55
CA ARG A 350 5.01 -6.89 -19.80
C ARG A 350 4.43 -5.60 -20.37
N GLN A 351 3.12 -5.38 -20.21
CA GLN A 351 2.49 -4.11 -20.61
C GLN A 351 2.90 -2.97 -19.68
N PHE A 352 2.97 -3.25 -18.37
CA PHE A 352 3.40 -2.30 -17.36
C PHE A 352 4.85 -1.83 -17.56
N GLY A 353 5.73 -2.70 -18.07
CA GLY A 353 7.10 -2.32 -18.43
C GLY A 353 7.23 -1.24 -19.51
N ALA A 354 6.15 -0.92 -20.23
CA ALA A 354 6.12 0.19 -21.19
C ALA A 354 5.57 1.51 -20.61
N GLU A 355 5.15 1.52 -19.35
CA GLU A 355 4.59 2.71 -18.70
C GLU A 355 5.71 3.73 -18.38
N PRO A 356 5.60 5.00 -18.82
CA PRO A 356 6.66 6.00 -18.65
C PRO A 356 6.85 6.46 -17.20
N GLU A 357 5.83 6.26 -16.35
CA GLU A 357 5.84 6.63 -14.94
C GLU A 357 6.68 5.67 -14.09
N PHE A 358 7.00 4.47 -14.60
CA PHE A 358 7.69 3.42 -13.88
C PHE A 358 8.90 2.90 -14.65
N LEU A 359 9.90 2.42 -13.92
CA LEU A 359 11.09 1.78 -14.46
C LEU A 359 11.17 0.37 -13.88
N VAL A 360 10.94 -0.62 -14.72
CA VAL A 360 10.96 -2.02 -14.33
C VAL A 360 12.39 -2.53 -14.32
N LEU A 361 12.81 -3.06 -13.17
CA LEU A 361 14.17 -3.55 -12.93
C LEU A 361 14.35 -4.98 -13.44
N SER A 362 13.27 -5.76 -13.47
CA SER A 362 13.27 -7.16 -13.90
C SER A 362 13.42 -7.28 -15.43
N GLU A 363 14.42 -8.04 -15.86
CA GLU A 363 14.78 -8.24 -17.27
C GLU A 363 13.63 -8.85 -18.11
N GLU A 364 12.73 -9.62 -17.48
CA GLU A 364 11.60 -10.30 -18.12
C GLU A 364 10.48 -9.37 -18.62
N ALA A 365 10.37 -8.18 -18.02
CA ALA A 365 9.32 -7.21 -18.33
C ALA A 365 9.85 -5.97 -19.08
N GLN A 366 11.17 -5.88 -19.30
CA GLN A 366 11.74 -4.85 -20.18
C GLN A 366 11.43 -5.19 -21.65
N PRO A 367 11.09 -4.20 -22.49
CA PRO A 367 10.88 -4.44 -23.92
C PRO A 367 12.17 -5.02 -24.52
N ALA A 368 12.05 -6.17 -25.19
CA ALA A 368 13.20 -6.87 -25.75
C ALA A 368 14.09 -5.92 -26.57
N PRO A 369 15.39 -5.79 -26.26
CA PRO A 369 16.27 -4.88 -26.97
C PRO A 369 16.29 -5.24 -28.45
N ARG A 370 16.27 -4.22 -29.33
CA ARG A 370 16.35 -4.40 -30.79
C ARG A 370 17.77 -4.78 -31.22
N SER A 371 18.31 -5.89 -30.71
CA SER A 371 19.72 -6.30 -30.84
C SER A 371 20.18 -6.42 -32.30
N LYS A 372 19.27 -6.76 -33.22
CA LYS A 372 19.57 -6.80 -34.67
C LYS A 372 19.97 -5.44 -35.25
N LYS A 373 19.55 -4.32 -34.64
CA LYS A 373 19.88 -2.95 -35.08
C LYS A 373 21.04 -2.33 -34.30
N ALA A 374 21.54 -3.00 -33.25
CA ALA A 374 22.68 -2.54 -32.47
C ALA A 374 23.95 -2.25 -33.30
N PRO A 375 24.42 -3.11 -34.24
CA PRO A 375 25.62 -2.79 -35.02
C PRO A 375 25.44 -1.56 -35.90
N LEU A 376 24.23 -1.35 -36.43
CA LEU A 376 23.91 -0.15 -37.22
C LEU A 376 23.89 1.11 -36.34
N ALA A 377 23.33 1.03 -35.14
CA ALA A 377 23.36 2.14 -34.17
C ALA A 377 24.80 2.52 -33.79
N ILE A 378 25.67 1.53 -33.54
CA ILE A 378 27.09 1.74 -33.26
C ILE A 378 27.79 2.39 -34.46
N ALA A 379 27.52 1.93 -35.68
CA ALA A 379 28.08 2.51 -36.89
C ALA A 379 27.66 3.98 -37.07
N ILE A 380 26.38 4.30 -36.84
CA ILE A 380 25.88 5.68 -36.88
C ILE A 380 26.54 6.52 -35.79
N MET A 381 26.68 6.00 -34.56
CA MET A 381 27.37 6.71 -33.47
C MET A 381 28.83 7.01 -33.84
N ALA A 382 29.56 6.04 -34.42
CA ALA A 382 30.91 6.27 -34.92
C ALA A 382 30.94 7.33 -36.04
N LEU A 383 29.97 7.29 -36.95
CA LEU A 383 29.82 8.28 -38.03
C LEU A 383 29.53 9.69 -37.51
N VAL A 384 28.87 9.82 -36.35
CA VAL A 384 28.64 11.12 -35.69
C VAL A 384 29.91 11.58 -34.96
N LEU A 385 30.56 10.70 -34.21
CA LEU A 385 31.68 11.05 -33.33
C LEU A 385 32.99 11.29 -34.09
N LEU A 386 33.34 10.45 -35.06
CA LEU A 386 34.64 10.55 -35.75
C LEU A 386 34.82 11.90 -36.45
N PRO A 387 33.87 12.43 -37.25
CA PRO A 387 34.01 13.75 -37.86
C PRO A 387 34.11 14.89 -36.84
N VAL A 388 33.48 14.74 -35.66
CA VAL A 388 33.56 15.75 -34.59
C VAL A 388 34.92 15.71 -33.91
N ILE A 389 35.45 14.52 -33.62
CA ILE A 389 36.77 14.33 -32.99
C ILE A 389 37.89 14.87 -33.90
N PHE A 390 37.81 14.60 -35.21
CA PHE A 390 38.76 15.14 -36.19
C PHE A 390 38.46 16.60 -36.58
N ASN A 391 37.47 17.23 -35.96
CA ASN A 391 37.04 18.61 -36.19
C ASN A 391 36.69 18.91 -37.67
N TRP A 392 36.17 17.91 -38.40
CA TRP A 392 35.70 18.03 -39.78
C TRP A 392 34.30 18.65 -39.86
N LEU A 393 33.44 18.34 -38.89
CA LEU A 393 32.07 18.82 -38.82
C LEU A 393 31.72 19.29 -37.40
N PRO A 394 31.00 20.42 -37.25
CA PRO A 394 30.43 20.83 -35.98
C PRO A 394 29.48 19.77 -35.41
N ILE A 395 29.50 19.59 -34.09
CA ILE A 395 28.65 18.59 -33.41
C ILE A 395 27.16 18.78 -33.68
N SER A 396 26.70 20.02 -33.86
CA SER A 396 25.31 20.34 -34.18
C SER A 396 24.87 19.73 -35.51
N ILE A 397 25.72 19.75 -36.54
CA ILE A 397 25.41 19.18 -37.86
C ILE A 397 25.51 17.66 -37.80
N SER A 398 26.59 17.12 -37.22
CA SER A 398 26.79 15.67 -37.11
C SER A 398 25.69 14.99 -36.29
N ALA A 399 25.26 15.57 -35.17
CA ALA A 399 24.22 15.01 -34.32
C ALA A 399 22.86 14.97 -35.03
N VAL A 400 22.45 16.04 -35.72
CA VAL A 400 21.20 16.09 -36.49
C VAL A 400 21.22 15.08 -37.63
N ALA A 401 22.34 14.96 -38.35
CA ALA A 401 22.50 13.94 -39.39
C ALA A 401 22.42 12.52 -38.82
N GLY A 402 23.04 12.28 -37.66
CA GLY A 402 22.99 10.99 -36.95
C GLY A 402 21.57 10.60 -36.54
N VAL A 403 20.83 11.49 -35.89
CA VAL A 403 19.43 11.24 -35.50
C VAL A 403 18.57 11.00 -36.75
N THR A 404 18.76 11.79 -37.80
CA THR A 404 18.06 11.60 -39.09
C THR A 404 18.32 10.21 -39.65
N LEU A 405 19.57 9.75 -39.66
CA LEU A 405 19.93 8.39 -40.09
C LEU A 405 19.33 7.31 -39.18
N MET A 406 19.28 7.52 -37.87
CA MET A 406 18.64 6.58 -36.94
C MET A 406 17.13 6.42 -37.21
N VAL A 407 16.44 7.51 -37.56
CA VAL A 407 15.02 7.48 -37.92
C VAL A 407 14.81 6.86 -39.30
N LEU A 408 15.62 7.25 -40.31
CA LEU A 408 15.50 6.70 -41.67
C LEU A 408 15.80 5.20 -41.75
N THR A 409 16.75 4.70 -40.95
CA THR A 409 17.06 3.27 -40.83
C THR A 409 16.05 2.50 -39.96
N GLY A 410 15.09 3.21 -39.38
CA GLY A 410 14.10 2.67 -38.44
C GLY A 410 14.72 2.13 -37.15
N THR A 411 15.96 2.51 -36.84
CA THR A 411 16.62 2.14 -35.57
C THR A 411 15.87 2.77 -34.41
N LEU A 412 15.42 4.00 -34.59
CA LEU A 412 14.60 4.78 -33.68
C LEU A 412 13.27 5.16 -34.36
N ARG A 413 12.14 5.03 -33.67
CA ARG A 413 10.86 5.56 -34.16
C ARG A 413 10.76 7.06 -33.90
N MET A 414 9.94 7.77 -34.68
CA MET A 414 9.81 9.23 -34.54
C MET A 414 9.27 9.66 -33.18
N ASP A 415 8.34 8.89 -32.61
CA ASP A 415 7.75 9.15 -31.30
C ASP A 415 8.75 8.89 -30.16
N GLU A 416 9.53 7.81 -30.25
CA GLU A 416 10.67 7.54 -29.35
C GLU A 416 11.69 8.70 -29.39
N ALA A 417 11.99 9.21 -30.59
CA ALA A 417 12.91 10.32 -30.78
C ALA A 417 12.45 11.61 -30.06
N TYR A 418 11.16 11.95 -30.14
CA TYR A 418 10.63 13.11 -29.43
C TYR A 418 10.63 12.96 -27.90
N GLN A 419 10.38 11.75 -27.39
CA GLN A 419 10.39 11.47 -25.95
C GLN A 419 11.81 11.52 -25.35
N LEU A 420 12.83 11.23 -26.16
CA LEU A 420 14.23 11.29 -25.74
C LEU A 420 14.79 12.71 -25.67
N ILE A 421 14.10 13.72 -26.22
CA ILE A 421 14.53 15.11 -26.12
C ILE A 421 14.30 15.61 -24.69
N GLU A 422 15.39 16.02 -24.03
CA GLU A 422 15.32 16.68 -22.72
C GLU A 422 14.92 18.15 -22.85
N TRP A 423 13.64 18.41 -23.12
CA TRP A 423 13.11 19.76 -23.30
C TRP A 423 13.47 20.71 -22.15
N GLN A 424 13.48 20.21 -20.92
CA GLN A 424 13.90 20.99 -19.75
C GLN A 424 15.34 21.50 -19.89
N ALA A 425 16.28 20.66 -20.31
CA ALA A 425 17.68 21.07 -20.51
C ALA A 425 17.81 22.11 -21.63
N VAL A 426 17.07 21.93 -22.73
CA VAL A 426 17.06 22.88 -23.87
C VAL A 426 16.56 24.26 -23.43
N PHE A 427 15.39 24.33 -22.79
CA PHE A 427 14.84 25.60 -22.30
C PHE A 427 15.68 26.23 -21.19
N LEU A 428 16.30 25.40 -20.33
CA LEU A 428 17.19 25.87 -19.28
C LEU A 428 18.46 26.50 -19.86
N ILE A 429 19.14 25.84 -20.81
CA ILE A 429 20.32 26.42 -21.48
C ILE A 429 19.92 27.69 -22.23
N ALA A 430 18.80 27.67 -22.97
CA ALA A 430 18.31 28.83 -23.70
C ALA A 430 17.97 30.01 -22.78
N GLY A 431 17.43 29.77 -21.59
CA GLY A 431 17.13 30.80 -20.59
C GLY A 431 18.36 31.28 -19.81
N MET A 432 19.33 30.41 -19.58
CA MET A 432 20.55 30.74 -18.85
C MET A 432 21.58 31.49 -19.70
N LEU A 433 21.57 31.35 -21.02
CA LEU A 433 22.44 32.12 -21.93
C LEU A 433 22.24 33.64 -21.77
N PRO A 434 21.01 34.20 -21.84
CA PRO A 434 20.76 35.61 -21.52
C PRO A 434 21.17 36.02 -20.11
N LEU A 435 20.98 35.14 -19.11
CA LEU A 435 21.41 35.42 -17.74
C LEU A 435 22.93 35.54 -17.63
N GLY A 436 23.68 34.65 -18.29
CA GLY A 436 25.14 34.73 -18.37
C GLY A 436 25.60 36.04 -19.02
N ILE A 437 24.97 36.43 -20.12
CA ILE A 437 25.24 37.72 -20.79
C ILE A 437 24.91 38.89 -19.86
N ALA A 438 23.79 38.84 -19.12
CA ALA A 438 23.42 39.89 -18.17
C ALA A 438 24.42 39.98 -17.01
N LEU A 439 24.89 38.85 -16.48
CA LEU A 439 25.91 38.81 -15.43
C LEU A 439 27.25 39.41 -15.89
N GLU A 440 27.62 39.17 -17.15
CA GLU A 440 28.79 39.77 -17.78
C GLU A 440 28.61 41.28 -17.98
N GLN A 441 27.51 41.70 -18.62
CA GLN A 441 27.24 43.11 -18.93
C GLN A 441 27.02 44.00 -17.70
N THR A 442 26.39 43.46 -16.65
CA THR A 442 26.19 44.19 -15.38
C THR A 442 27.47 44.28 -14.54
N GLY A 443 28.52 43.53 -14.90
CA GLY A 443 29.74 43.42 -14.10
C GLY A 443 29.60 42.55 -12.85
N ALA A 444 28.46 41.87 -12.66
CA ALA A 444 28.23 40.97 -11.52
C ALA A 444 29.23 39.80 -11.54
N ALA A 445 29.52 39.22 -12.70
CA ALA A 445 30.55 38.20 -12.85
C ALA A 445 31.93 38.73 -12.42
N GLN A 446 32.24 39.98 -12.75
CA GLN A 446 33.48 40.66 -12.34
C GLN A 446 33.52 40.86 -10.83
N LEU A 447 32.41 41.27 -10.19
CA LEU A 447 32.32 41.42 -8.74
C LEU A 447 32.53 40.09 -8.02
N ILE A 448 31.90 39.01 -8.49
CA ILE A 448 32.06 37.68 -7.89
C ILE A 448 33.50 37.19 -8.06
N SER A 449 34.04 37.29 -9.28
CA SER A 449 35.44 36.97 -9.58
C SER A 449 36.39 37.75 -8.67
N ASN A 450 36.23 39.07 -8.55
CA ASN A 450 37.06 39.92 -7.69
C ASN A 450 36.94 39.57 -6.21
N ASN A 451 35.75 39.18 -5.72
CA ASN A 451 35.57 38.70 -4.34
C ASN A 451 36.24 37.35 -4.10
N ILE A 452 36.17 36.43 -5.06
CA ILE A 452 36.90 35.16 -4.99
C ILE A 452 38.41 35.44 -4.98
N LEU A 453 38.89 36.31 -5.88
CA LEU A 453 40.29 36.72 -5.95
C LEU A 453 40.74 37.46 -4.67
N SER A 454 39.89 38.25 -4.02
CA SER A 454 40.25 38.96 -2.78
C SER A 454 40.29 38.03 -1.56
N LEU A 455 39.42 37.00 -1.52
CA LEU A 455 39.43 35.95 -0.49
C LEU A 455 40.61 34.98 -0.66
N VAL A 456 40.98 34.70 -1.91
CA VAL A 456 42.03 33.72 -2.27
C VAL A 456 43.42 34.36 -2.41
N GLY A 457 43.50 35.67 -2.69
CA GLY A 457 44.75 36.43 -2.80
C GLY A 457 45.56 36.16 -4.08
N ASN A 458 46.85 36.53 -4.06
CA ASN A 458 47.85 36.35 -5.14
C ASN A 458 48.27 34.87 -5.34
N THR A 459 47.42 33.93 -4.92
CA THR A 459 47.79 32.57 -4.54
C THR A 459 47.50 31.60 -5.68
N GLY A 460 48.11 31.84 -6.84
CA GLY A 460 48.24 30.88 -7.93
C GLY A 460 46.94 30.45 -8.66
N PRO A 461 47.01 30.11 -9.96
CA PRO A 461 45.85 29.62 -10.72
C PRO A 461 45.14 28.40 -10.10
N ILE A 462 45.89 27.55 -9.38
CA ILE A 462 45.39 26.31 -8.76
C ILE A 462 44.28 26.57 -7.72
N ILE A 463 44.39 27.61 -6.89
CA ILE A 463 43.39 27.84 -5.84
C ILE A 463 42.10 28.39 -6.44
N ILE A 464 42.20 29.17 -7.52
CA ILE A 464 41.03 29.68 -8.25
C ILE A 464 40.30 28.53 -8.95
N THR A 465 41.04 27.62 -9.59
CA THR A 465 40.48 26.36 -10.10
C THR A 465 39.79 25.56 -9.00
N SER A 466 40.37 25.50 -7.80
CA SER A 466 39.79 24.81 -6.64
C SER A 466 38.50 25.46 -6.16
N ALA A 467 38.45 26.79 -6.07
CA ALA A 467 37.27 27.54 -5.67
C ALA A 467 36.13 27.36 -6.68
N LEU A 468 36.43 27.42 -7.98
CA LEU A 468 35.45 27.17 -9.04
C LEU A 468 34.95 25.72 -9.00
N PHE A 469 35.83 24.75 -8.75
CA PHE A 469 35.43 23.35 -8.59
C PHE A 469 34.41 23.19 -7.46
N LEU A 470 34.71 23.73 -6.27
CA LEU A 470 33.83 23.61 -5.11
C LEU A 470 32.49 24.32 -5.37
N LEU A 471 32.52 25.51 -5.96
CA LEU A 471 31.32 26.28 -6.29
C LEU A 471 30.43 25.52 -7.28
N SER A 472 31.01 24.95 -8.34
CA SER A 472 30.28 24.16 -9.33
C SER A 472 29.77 22.84 -8.77
N SER A 473 30.59 22.08 -8.03
CA SER A 473 30.16 20.78 -7.48
C SER A 473 29.09 20.95 -6.41
N LEU A 474 29.16 21.97 -5.55
CA LEU A 474 28.08 22.27 -4.60
C LEU A 474 26.81 22.76 -5.31
N GLY A 475 26.97 23.59 -6.35
CA GLY A 475 25.85 24.02 -7.18
C GLY A 475 25.13 22.86 -7.86
N SER A 476 25.86 21.86 -8.33
CA SER A 476 25.30 20.69 -9.02
C SER A 476 24.54 19.74 -8.08
N GLN A 477 24.65 19.92 -6.76
CA GLN A 477 23.82 19.18 -5.82
C GLN A 477 22.36 19.62 -5.80
N ILE A 478 22.06 20.83 -6.29
CA ILE A 478 20.73 21.45 -6.23
C ILE A 478 20.20 21.73 -7.65
N MET A 479 21.08 22.04 -8.59
CA MET A 479 20.74 22.41 -9.95
C MET A 479 21.21 21.35 -10.95
N PRO A 480 20.54 21.19 -12.10
CA PRO A 480 21.02 20.33 -13.17
C PRO A 480 22.43 20.74 -13.65
N ASN A 481 23.31 19.76 -13.90
CA ASN A 481 24.71 19.97 -14.29
C ASN A 481 24.88 21.03 -15.42
N PRO A 482 24.06 21.03 -16.50
CA PRO A 482 24.18 22.05 -17.55
C PRO A 482 23.89 23.47 -17.08
N ALA A 483 22.95 23.68 -16.15
CA ALA A 483 22.66 25.01 -15.61
C ALA A 483 23.83 25.57 -14.80
N VAL A 484 24.44 24.72 -13.98
CA VAL A 484 25.61 25.13 -13.18
C VAL A 484 26.78 25.50 -14.08
N ALA A 485 27.06 24.70 -15.11
CA ALA A 485 28.13 24.99 -16.05
C ALA A 485 27.93 26.35 -16.73
N VAL A 486 26.71 26.68 -17.18
CA VAL A 486 26.39 27.97 -17.81
C VAL A 486 26.47 29.13 -16.83
N LEU A 487 26.07 28.95 -15.57
CA LEU A 487 26.13 29.99 -14.55
C LEU A 487 27.57 30.31 -14.14
N VAL A 488 28.42 29.29 -14.02
CA VAL A 488 29.81 29.45 -13.53
C VAL A 488 30.78 29.81 -14.65
N ALA A 489 30.49 29.46 -15.91
CA ALA A 489 31.37 29.76 -17.05
C ALA A 489 31.74 31.25 -17.18
N PRO A 490 30.82 32.24 -17.09
CA PRO A 490 31.19 33.67 -17.11
C PRO A 490 32.14 34.07 -15.99
N ILE A 491 31.99 33.48 -14.80
CA ILE A 491 32.87 33.73 -13.65
C ILE A 491 34.27 33.18 -13.94
N ALA A 492 34.36 31.97 -14.52
CA ALA A 492 35.61 31.34 -14.92
C ALA A 492 36.34 32.14 -16.01
N LEU A 493 35.61 32.62 -17.03
CA LEU A 493 36.17 33.45 -18.11
C LEU A 493 36.68 34.79 -17.59
N SER A 494 35.90 35.45 -16.71
CA SER A 494 36.32 36.69 -16.05
C SER A 494 37.56 36.49 -15.18
N ALA A 495 37.62 35.39 -14.41
CA ALA A 495 38.79 35.05 -13.60
C ALA A 495 40.04 34.78 -14.46
N ALA A 496 39.90 34.06 -15.58
CA ALA A 496 40.99 33.83 -16.53
C ALA A 496 41.54 35.15 -17.09
N ALA A 497 40.63 36.04 -17.51
CA ALA A 497 40.98 37.34 -18.06
C ALA A 497 41.70 38.24 -17.04
N ASN A 498 41.24 38.26 -15.79
CA ASN A 498 41.86 39.06 -14.72
C ASN A 498 43.26 38.58 -14.34
N LEU A 499 43.52 37.27 -14.42
CA LEU A 499 44.82 36.66 -14.10
C LEU A 499 45.77 36.63 -15.30
N GLY A 500 45.28 36.91 -16.51
CA GLY A 500 46.06 36.78 -17.75
C GLY A 500 46.44 35.34 -18.09
N ILE A 501 45.65 34.35 -17.62
CA ILE A 501 45.87 32.93 -17.88
C ILE A 501 44.93 32.39 -18.96
N SER A 502 45.26 31.22 -19.50
CA SER A 502 44.39 30.52 -20.44
C SER A 502 43.02 30.22 -19.82
N PRO A 503 41.89 30.44 -20.53
CA PRO A 503 40.55 30.10 -20.03
C PRO A 503 40.26 28.59 -20.08
N TYR A 504 41.01 27.82 -20.89
CA TYR A 504 40.76 26.39 -21.08
C TYR A 504 40.81 25.55 -19.80
N PRO A 505 41.83 25.66 -18.92
CA PRO A 505 41.89 24.90 -17.67
C PRO A 505 40.69 25.20 -16.76
N LEU A 506 40.34 26.48 -16.60
CA LEU A 506 39.24 26.92 -15.73
C LEU A 506 37.88 26.43 -16.26
N MET A 507 37.66 26.51 -17.58
CA MET A 507 36.44 26.00 -18.21
C MET A 507 36.33 24.47 -18.10
N MET A 508 37.44 23.74 -18.27
CA MET A 508 37.48 22.30 -18.05
C MET A 508 37.20 21.95 -16.58
N ALA A 509 37.68 22.77 -15.64
CA ALA A 509 37.40 22.60 -14.23
C ALA A 509 35.91 22.71 -13.92
N VAL A 510 35.25 23.72 -14.47
CA VAL A 510 33.79 23.91 -14.36
C VAL A 510 33.04 22.75 -15.00
N ALA A 511 33.45 22.30 -16.19
CA ALA A 511 32.80 21.18 -16.88
C ALA A 511 32.86 19.87 -16.07
N VAL A 512 34.03 19.52 -15.53
CA VAL A 512 34.20 18.28 -14.74
C VAL A 512 33.53 18.41 -13.37
N SER A 513 33.69 19.54 -12.69
CA SER A 513 33.09 19.75 -11.36
C SER A 513 31.58 19.82 -11.37
N SER A 514 30.98 20.44 -12.39
CA SER A 514 29.51 20.45 -12.56
C SER A 514 28.93 19.05 -12.78
N SER A 515 29.76 18.08 -13.21
CA SER A 515 29.38 16.68 -13.36
C SER A 515 29.67 15.83 -12.12
N ALA A 516 30.41 16.35 -11.13
CA ALA A 516 30.84 15.65 -9.92
C ALA A 516 29.74 15.65 -8.85
N THR A 517 28.55 15.17 -9.19
CA THR A 517 27.34 15.21 -8.35
C THR A 517 27.25 13.95 -7.49
N PHE A 518 28.13 13.85 -6.49
CA PHE A 518 28.26 12.64 -5.67
C PHE A 518 27.60 12.74 -4.29
N LEU A 519 27.42 13.94 -3.75
CA LEU A 519 27.02 14.13 -2.35
C LEU A 519 25.52 13.94 -2.09
N SER A 520 24.70 14.02 -3.15
CA SER A 520 23.24 13.94 -3.06
C SER A 520 22.68 13.06 -4.17
N PRO A 521 21.71 12.20 -3.85
CA PRO A 521 20.99 11.43 -4.85
C PRO A 521 20.13 12.34 -5.76
N ILE A 522 19.68 13.48 -5.26
CA ILE A 522 18.76 14.39 -6.00
C ILE A 522 19.48 15.05 -7.19
N GLY A 523 20.78 15.29 -7.08
CA GLY A 523 21.51 16.07 -8.08
C GLY A 523 21.66 15.38 -9.44
N HIS A 524 21.53 14.06 -9.51
CA HIS A 524 21.53 13.33 -10.78
C HIS A 524 20.48 12.21 -10.80
N PRO A 525 19.57 12.14 -11.80
CA PRO A 525 18.49 11.15 -11.83
C PRO A 525 18.96 9.71 -11.69
N ALA A 526 20.12 9.35 -12.27
CA ALA A 526 20.68 8.01 -12.15
C ALA A 526 20.97 7.58 -10.70
N ASN A 527 21.30 8.53 -9.81
CA ASN A 527 21.54 8.22 -8.40
C ASN A 527 20.22 7.79 -7.73
N LEU A 528 19.11 8.48 -7.99
CA LEU A 528 17.78 8.10 -7.46
C LEU A 528 17.34 6.71 -7.94
N LEU A 529 17.66 6.35 -9.19
CA LEU A 529 17.32 5.04 -9.76
C LEU A 529 18.01 3.88 -9.05
N VAL A 530 19.22 4.10 -8.57
CA VAL A 530 20.00 3.07 -7.86
C VAL A 530 19.70 3.10 -6.36
N MET A 531 19.31 4.26 -5.82
CA MET A 531 19.06 4.45 -4.40
C MET A 531 17.99 3.49 -3.85
N GLY A 532 16.85 3.38 -4.53
CA GLY A 532 15.74 2.52 -4.11
C GLY A 532 16.13 1.04 -4.09
N PRO A 533 16.42 0.44 -5.26
CA PRO A 533 16.74 -0.98 -5.36
C PRO A 533 18.02 -1.39 -4.63
N GLY A 534 18.99 -0.46 -4.53
CA GLY A 534 20.21 -0.69 -3.77
C GLY A 534 20.03 -0.55 -2.25
N GLY A 535 18.86 -0.13 -1.78
CA GLY A 535 18.59 0.08 -0.36
C GLY A 535 19.43 1.19 0.29
N TYR A 536 19.95 2.13 -0.52
CA TYR A 536 20.80 3.20 -0.03
C TYR A 536 19.98 4.30 0.65
N GLN A 537 20.51 4.82 1.75
CA GLN A 537 19.97 6.00 2.41
C GLN A 537 20.62 7.27 1.88
N PHE A 538 19.96 8.42 2.09
CA PHE A 538 20.53 9.71 1.72
C PHE A 538 21.91 9.93 2.37
N SER A 539 22.09 9.45 3.61
CA SER A 539 23.37 9.56 4.32
C SER A 539 24.51 8.79 3.67
N ASP A 540 24.22 7.74 2.89
CA ASP A 540 25.23 6.90 2.25
C ASP A 540 25.88 7.61 1.07
N TYR A 541 25.10 8.41 0.33
CA TYR A 541 25.62 9.30 -0.73
C TYR A 541 26.57 10.34 -0.17
N PHE A 542 26.27 10.93 1.00
CA PHE A 542 27.20 11.87 1.62
C PHE A 542 28.48 11.19 2.09
N LYS A 543 28.35 10.03 2.78
CA LYS A 543 29.49 9.26 3.31
C LYS A 543 30.44 8.76 2.21
N ALA A 544 29.91 8.24 1.11
CA ALA A 544 30.71 7.72 -0.01
C ALA A 544 31.09 8.82 -1.01
N GLY A 545 30.21 9.79 -1.23
CA GLY A 545 30.38 10.86 -2.20
C GLY A 545 31.41 11.90 -1.78
N LEU A 546 31.52 12.23 -0.50
CA LEU A 546 32.49 13.24 -0.03
C LEU A 546 33.94 12.81 -0.26
N PRO A 547 34.37 11.58 0.11
CA PRO A 547 35.69 11.08 -0.25
C PRO A 547 35.93 11.08 -1.77
N LEU A 548 34.94 10.66 -2.56
CA LEU A 548 35.05 10.62 -4.02
C LEU A 548 35.19 12.02 -4.63
N MET A 549 34.42 12.98 -4.16
CA MET A 549 34.51 14.39 -4.55
C MET A 549 35.91 14.94 -4.25
N ILE A 550 36.48 14.64 -3.07
CA ILE A 550 37.84 15.06 -2.70
C ILE A 550 38.89 14.42 -3.63
N ILE A 551 38.74 13.13 -3.97
CA ILE A 551 39.63 12.46 -4.91
C ILE A 551 39.58 13.14 -6.29
N VAL A 552 38.37 13.36 -6.82
CA VAL A 552 38.19 14.03 -8.12
C VAL A 552 38.77 15.45 -8.10
N TRP A 553 38.56 16.18 -7.00
CA TRP A 553 39.12 17.51 -6.79
C TRP A 553 40.65 17.50 -6.83
N LEU A 554 41.30 16.57 -6.10
CA LEU A 554 42.76 16.44 -6.07
C LEU A 554 43.30 16.04 -7.46
N VAL A 555 42.70 15.03 -8.09
CA VAL A 555 43.09 14.59 -9.45
C VAL A 555 42.99 15.76 -10.42
N LEU A 556 41.91 16.52 -10.36
CA LEU A 556 41.71 17.68 -11.22
C LEU A 556 42.79 18.73 -10.99
N ILE A 557 43.12 19.06 -9.75
CA ILE A 557 44.18 20.04 -9.43
C ILE A 557 45.57 19.59 -9.95
N PHE A 558 45.92 18.31 -9.80
CA PHE A 558 47.27 17.85 -10.13
C PHE A 558 47.44 17.47 -11.61
N VAL A 559 46.39 16.92 -12.23
CA VAL A 559 46.46 16.39 -13.60
C VAL A 559 46.09 17.44 -14.63
N MET A 560 45.15 18.34 -14.33
CA MET A 560 44.73 19.37 -15.29
C MET A 560 45.88 20.26 -15.79
N PRO A 561 46.79 20.76 -14.93
CA PRO A 561 47.89 21.62 -15.39
C PRO A 561 48.87 20.90 -16.32
N LEU A 562 48.90 19.56 -16.31
CA LEU A 562 49.73 18.73 -17.18
C LEU A 562 49.22 18.76 -18.64
N PHE A 563 47.91 18.76 -18.83
CA PHE A 563 47.27 18.75 -20.15
C PHE A 563 46.96 20.17 -20.64
N TRP A 564 46.56 21.06 -19.73
CA TRP A 564 46.26 22.46 -20.00
C TRP A 564 47.03 23.34 -19.02
N PRO A 565 48.26 23.76 -19.37
CA PRO A 565 49.01 24.70 -18.56
C PRO A 565 48.27 26.04 -18.47
N PHE A 566 48.35 26.67 -17.30
CA PHE A 566 47.74 27.96 -17.00
C PHE A 566 48.34 29.09 -17.83
#